data_AF-A0A9D6XMI8-F1
#
_entry.id   AF-A0A9D6XMI8-F1
#
_cell.length_a   1.000
_cell.length_b   1.000
_cell.length_c   1.000
_cell.angle_alpha   90.00
_cell.angle_beta   90.00
_cell.angle_gamma   90.00
#
_symmetry.space_group_name_H-M   'P 1'
#
loop_
_entity.id
_entity.type
_entity.pdbx_description
1 polymer ?
#
loop_
_entity_poly.entity_id
_entity_poly.type
_entity_poly.pdbx_seq_one_letter_code
_entity_poly.pdbx_strand_id
1 'polypeptide(L)'
;MERVVIEEERKSPVAVIYHGGSVAAGLGELLTKEKLRVVTLTGPAAALPAWEKPDHVFFFASKQGREADLLDQWTQATGKKILILENWEEAPFTGADLTVRIRGRVGPEEASKIVKFAFGPGGERELRLFGKGAPLSTKAQSGRSAVEILANLGQRPRRPVGKRAMINFLLMMLVFLLVAPFVVMGWSTIAGFSAVVGSVAAIRQNDLGQARRLSQSAQNNFLTAKAAVSFASPLLAGVGGGGFVQRYESFLEVGERSADLADRAGGLLPKMTDLVAGVLSGQKTVNQAATISQIRLELDPMNADLGFIEGRVDQFLTPRMVNILSFFGVSGKRVANYKDDVAAIRGSMVAVNRLLGIWDEVVPKQDRSKTYLVVFQNSAELRPTGGFIGSYALVTMASGRLIGFKIYDIYAADGQLRGNIAPPDEILHFLGQPSWFMRDANFSPDWPLTARRLEWFLEKETGIKADGVIGINLGAVQKMLVATGPITLANGETVTADNFFEKAEYAAEINFFPGSTQKSQYLSQVAQALLGKITSGGNRSWSAMATA
;
A
#
# COMPACT_ATOMS: atom_id res chain seq x y z
N MET A 1 8.37 -52.29 42.08
CA MET A 1 8.46 -50.85 42.41
C MET A 1 8.21 -50.12 41.10
N GLU A 2 7.26 -49.21 40.93
CA GLU A 2 6.55 -48.33 41.86
C GLU A 2 5.04 -48.26 41.56
N ARG A 3 4.24 -48.10 42.62
CA ARG A 3 2.83 -47.67 42.59
C ARG A 3 2.80 -46.18 42.28
N VAL A 4 1.86 -45.73 41.44
CA VAL A 4 1.37 -44.35 41.50
C VAL A 4 -0.13 -44.37 41.77
N VAL A 5 -0.45 -43.83 42.94
CA VAL A 5 -1.78 -43.48 43.43
C VAL A 5 -2.34 -42.37 42.53
N ILE A 6 -3.60 -42.47 42.11
CA ILE A 6 -4.35 -41.29 41.67
C ILE A 6 -5.40 -41.02 42.72
N GLU A 7 -5.18 -39.88 43.36
CA GLU A 7 -5.94 -39.26 44.43
C GLU A 7 -7.39 -38.96 44.03
N GLU A 8 -8.21 -38.87 45.06
CA GLU A 8 -9.58 -38.39 45.06
C GLU A 8 -9.73 -37.03 44.34
N GLU A 9 -10.38 -37.00 43.17
CA GLU A 9 -11.21 -35.84 42.79
C GLU A 9 -12.68 -36.13 43.14
N ARG A 10 -12.96 -35.98 44.44
CA ARG A 10 -14.31 -35.87 44.99
C ARG A 10 -14.99 -34.59 44.46
N LYS A 11 -15.84 -34.70 43.42
CA LYS A 11 -17.02 -33.83 43.25
C LYS A 11 -18.13 -34.59 42.52
N SER A 12 -18.91 -35.36 43.26
CA SER A 12 -20.08 -36.07 42.70
C SER A 12 -21.16 -35.08 42.25
N PRO A 13 -21.78 -35.26 41.08
CA PRO A 13 -22.93 -34.44 40.66
C PRO A 13 -24.10 -34.63 41.64
N VAL A 14 -24.86 -33.56 41.87
CA VAL A 14 -25.96 -33.54 42.84
C VAL A 14 -27.29 -33.37 42.08
N ALA A 15 -28.25 -34.25 42.36
CA ALA A 15 -29.62 -34.11 41.87
C ALA A 15 -30.52 -33.66 43.02
N VAL A 16 -31.34 -32.63 42.80
CA VAL A 16 -32.23 -32.04 43.79
C VAL A 16 -33.67 -32.22 43.31
N ILE A 17 -34.47 -32.91 44.11
CA ILE A 17 -35.87 -33.22 43.78
C ILE A 17 -36.76 -32.47 44.77
N TYR A 18 -37.62 -31.58 44.27
CA TYR A 18 -38.47 -30.72 45.10
C TYR A 18 -39.96 -31.06 44.89
N HIS A 19 -40.68 -31.31 45.98
CA HIS A 19 -42.06 -31.82 46.02
C HIS A 19 -42.24 -33.24 45.43
N GLY A 20 -42.07 -34.25 46.29
CA GLY A 20 -42.07 -35.66 45.88
C GLY A 20 -43.42 -36.35 45.98
N GLY A 21 -44.10 -36.53 44.83
CA GLY A 21 -45.04 -37.63 44.63
C GLY A 21 -44.31 -38.97 44.43
N SER A 22 -45.04 -40.07 44.27
CA SER A 22 -44.48 -41.43 44.11
C SER A 22 -43.47 -41.57 42.97
N VAL A 23 -43.64 -40.78 41.90
CA VAL A 23 -42.72 -40.73 40.75
C VAL A 23 -41.37 -40.13 41.12
N ALA A 24 -41.34 -39.10 41.97
CA ALA A 24 -40.11 -38.45 42.40
C ALA A 24 -39.30 -39.34 43.36
N ALA A 25 -39.99 -40.16 44.17
CA ALA A 25 -39.35 -41.18 45.01
C ALA A 25 -38.69 -42.27 44.14
N GLY A 26 -39.38 -42.75 43.11
CA GLY A 26 -38.83 -43.74 42.17
C GLY A 26 -37.64 -43.20 41.36
N LEU A 27 -37.70 -41.94 40.93
CA LEU A 27 -36.58 -41.29 40.25
C LEU A 27 -35.38 -41.08 41.18
N GLY A 28 -35.62 -40.71 42.45
CA GLY A 28 -34.58 -40.55 43.46
C GLY A 28 -33.83 -41.85 43.77
N GLU A 29 -34.53 -42.99 43.89
CA GLU A 29 -33.90 -44.30 44.06
C GLU A 29 -33.04 -44.70 42.86
N LEU A 30 -33.53 -44.40 41.64
CA LEU A 30 -32.85 -44.74 40.41
C LEU A 30 -31.57 -43.92 40.22
N LEU A 31 -31.61 -42.63 40.53
CA LEU A 31 -30.43 -41.75 40.48
C LEU A 31 -29.41 -42.08 41.58
N THR A 32 -29.88 -42.50 42.75
CA THR A 32 -29.00 -42.96 43.84
C THR A 32 -28.27 -44.26 43.47
N LYS A 33 -28.92 -45.18 42.76
CA LYS A 33 -28.29 -46.40 42.20
C LYS A 33 -27.17 -46.08 41.20
N GLU A 34 -27.30 -44.99 40.45
CA GLU A 34 -26.28 -44.50 39.52
C GLU A 34 -25.19 -43.63 40.18
N LYS A 35 -25.07 -43.68 41.51
CA LYS A 35 -24.05 -42.99 42.33
C LYS A 35 -24.11 -41.45 42.28
N LEU A 36 -25.26 -40.89 41.89
CA LEU A 36 -25.53 -39.46 42.05
C LEU A 36 -25.98 -39.17 43.48
N ARG A 37 -25.56 -38.04 44.04
CA ARG A 37 -26.05 -37.62 45.36
C ARG A 37 -27.41 -36.97 45.17
N VAL A 38 -28.47 -37.60 45.68
CA VAL A 38 -29.84 -37.09 45.59
C VAL A 38 -30.22 -36.36 46.88
N VAL A 39 -30.81 -35.17 46.76
CA VAL A 39 -31.35 -34.38 47.87
C VAL A 39 -32.82 -34.10 47.62
N THR A 40 -33.69 -34.59 48.49
CA THR A 40 -35.13 -34.37 48.38
C THR A 40 -35.56 -33.25 49.33
N LEU A 41 -36.30 -32.28 48.81
CA LEU A 41 -36.82 -31.14 49.55
C LEU A 41 -38.36 -31.20 49.58
N THR A 42 -38.94 -31.14 50.77
CA THR A 42 -40.39 -31.24 50.98
C THR A 42 -40.90 -30.07 51.84
N GLY A 43 -41.69 -29.18 51.24
CA GLY A 43 -42.44 -28.13 51.93
C GLY A 43 -42.05 -26.69 51.53
N PRO A 44 -42.98 -25.72 51.63
CA PRO A 44 -42.87 -24.38 51.02
C PRO A 44 -41.87 -23.41 51.67
N ALA A 45 -41.08 -23.86 52.66
CA ALA A 45 -40.12 -23.03 53.39
C ALA A 45 -38.79 -23.75 53.67
N ALA A 46 -38.42 -24.74 52.85
CA ALA A 46 -37.13 -25.40 52.99
C ALA A 46 -36.01 -24.52 52.39
N ALA A 47 -35.15 -23.96 53.23
CA ALA A 47 -33.95 -23.25 52.77
C ALA A 47 -32.99 -24.23 52.07
N LEU A 48 -32.43 -23.83 50.94
CA LEU A 48 -31.37 -24.58 50.26
C LEU A 48 -30.21 -24.78 51.25
N PRO A 49 -29.74 -26.01 51.49
CA PRO A 49 -28.61 -26.23 52.39
C PRO A 49 -27.37 -25.51 51.86
N ALA A 50 -26.51 -25.02 52.75
CA ALA A 50 -25.22 -24.44 52.36
C ALA A 50 -24.32 -25.56 51.79
N TRP A 51 -24.28 -25.68 50.47
CA TRP A 51 -23.51 -26.72 49.78
C TRP A 51 -22.11 -26.22 49.44
N GLU A 52 -21.09 -27.00 49.78
CA GLU A 52 -19.74 -26.79 49.24
C GLU A 52 -19.67 -27.32 47.80
N LYS A 53 -20.13 -26.47 46.86
CA LYS A 53 -19.74 -26.40 45.43
C LYS A 53 -19.86 -27.68 44.57
N PRO A 54 -21.08 -28.12 44.20
CA PRO A 54 -21.26 -29.04 43.08
C PRO A 54 -21.04 -28.34 41.71
N ASP A 55 -20.50 -29.06 40.72
CA ASP A 55 -20.30 -28.54 39.36
C ASP A 55 -21.56 -28.62 38.48
N HIS A 56 -22.47 -29.54 38.82
CA HIS A 56 -23.74 -29.75 38.12
C HIS A 56 -24.87 -30.03 39.12
N VAL A 57 -26.00 -29.34 38.95
CA VAL A 57 -27.22 -29.48 39.75
C VAL A 57 -28.41 -29.73 38.83
N PHE A 58 -29.19 -30.77 39.10
CA PHE A 58 -30.42 -31.11 38.37
C PHE A 58 -31.64 -30.84 39.25
N PHE A 59 -32.63 -30.09 38.76
CA PHE A 59 -33.82 -29.73 39.55
C PHE A 59 -35.11 -30.24 38.92
N PHE A 60 -35.98 -30.81 39.75
CA PHE A 60 -37.27 -31.36 39.36
C PHE A 60 -38.38 -30.80 40.26
N ALA A 61 -39.36 -30.08 39.69
CA ALA A 61 -40.53 -29.54 40.41
C ALA A 61 -41.82 -29.65 39.58
N SER A 62 -42.96 -29.82 40.26
CA SER A 62 -44.25 -30.11 39.62
C SER A 62 -45.16 -28.90 39.32
N LYS A 63 -44.86 -27.70 39.84
CA LYS A 63 -45.64 -26.47 39.54
C LYS A 63 -44.77 -25.23 39.42
N GLN A 64 -45.15 -24.31 38.52
CA GLN A 64 -44.58 -22.96 38.45
C GLN A 64 -45.05 -22.12 39.64
N GLY A 65 -44.09 -21.57 40.37
CA GLY A 65 -44.30 -20.75 41.56
C GLY A 65 -43.01 -20.11 42.06
N ARG A 66 -43.13 -19.36 43.16
CA ARG A 66 -42.11 -18.55 43.86
C ARG A 66 -40.75 -19.25 44.10
N GLU A 67 -40.71 -20.57 43.93
CA GLU A 67 -39.53 -21.42 44.07
C GLU A 67 -38.58 -21.41 42.85
N ALA A 68 -39.07 -21.17 41.63
CA ALA A 68 -38.21 -20.99 40.45
C ALA A 68 -37.36 -19.72 40.57
N ASP A 69 -37.93 -18.66 41.15
CA ASP A 69 -37.27 -17.37 41.39
C ASP A 69 -36.11 -17.47 42.40
N LEU A 70 -36.25 -18.31 43.44
CA LEU A 70 -35.18 -18.57 44.41
C LEU A 70 -33.99 -19.29 43.77
N LEU A 71 -34.25 -20.14 42.77
CA LEU A 71 -33.22 -20.88 42.05
C LEU A 71 -32.47 -19.96 41.08
N ASP A 72 -33.17 -19.10 40.35
CA ASP A 72 -32.56 -18.10 39.48
C ASP A 72 -31.63 -17.16 40.27
N GLN A 73 -32.04 -16.74 41.47
CA GLN A 73 -31.19 -15.96 42.38
C GLN A 73 -29.92 -16.73 42.81
N TRP A 74 -30.02 -18.03 43.09
CA TRP A 74 -28.85 -18.85 43.43
C TRP A 74 -27.92 -19.07 42.23
N THR A 75 -28.47 -19.29 41.04
CA THR A 75 -27.72 -19.46 39.79
C THR A 75 -26.92 -18.20 39.45
N GLN A 76 -27.54 -17.02 39.60
CA GLN A 76 -26.89 -15.72 39.42
C GLN A 76 -25.81 -15.47 40.48
N ALA A 77 -26.03 -15.86 41.73
CA ALA A 77 -25.05 -15.71 42.80
C ALA A 77 -23.82 -16.64 42.67
N THR A 78 -23.97 -17.80 42.02
CA THR A 78 -22.93 -18.84 41.95
C THR A 78 -22.28 -19.03 40.57
N GLY A 79 -22.90 -18.51 39.50
CA GLY A 79 -22.39 -18.60 38.12
C GLY A 79 -22.41 -20.00 37.50
N LYS A 80 -23.11 -20.96 38.13
CA LYS A 80 -23.20 -22.36 37.68
C LYS A 80 -24.37 -22.56 36.72
N LYS A 81 -24.32 -23.59 35.87
CA LYS A 81 -25.40 -23.92 34.90
C LYS A 81 -26.33 -24.97 35.49
N ILE A 82 -27.63 -24.68 35.51
CA ILE A 82 -28.69 -25.60 36.00
C ILE A 82 -29.53 -26.07 34.80
N LEU A 83 -29.96 -27.33 34.84
CA LEU A 83 -30.98 -27.85 33.94
C LEU A 83 -32.30 -27.95 34.73
N ILE A 84 -33.27 -27.12 34.37
CA ILE A 84 -34.58 -27.05 35.03
C ILE A 84 -35.61 -27.77 34.14
N LEU A 85 -36.33 -28.72 34.73
CA LEU A 85 -37.45 -29.40 34.09
C LEU A 85 -38.74 -28.97 34.79
N GLU A 86 -39.56 -28.18 34.08
CA GLU A 86 -40.84 -27.62 34.60
C GLU A 86 -42.06 -28.21 33.88
N ASN A 87 -43.23 -28.09 34.53
CA ASN A 87 -44.56 -28.40 33.97
C ASN A 87 -44.69 -29.81 33.38
N TRP A 88 -44.40 -30.82 34.19
CA TRP A 88 -44.74 -32.21 33.89
C TRP A 88 -46.12 -32.54 34.49
N GLU A 89 -46.97 -33.21 33.71
CA GLU A 89 -48.26 -33.72 34.20
C GLU A 89 -48.11 -35.18 34.62
N GLU A 90 -48.67 -35.54 35.78
CA GLU A 90 -48.75 -36.92 36.24
C GLU A 90 -49.81 -37.68 35.43
N ALA A 91 -49.36 -38.63 34.59
CA ALA A 91 -50.22 -39.69 34.10
C ALA A 91 -50.20 -40.87 35.10
N PRO A 92 -51.34 -41.53 35.36
CA PRO A 92 -51.40 -42.63 36.33
C PRO A 92 -50.48 -43.77 35.89
N PHE A 93 -49.66 -44.23 36.83
CA PHE A 93 -48.62 -45.22 36.61
C PHE A 93 -49.25 -46.60 36.36
N THR A 94 -49.46 -46.93 35.09
CA THR A 94 -49.62 -48.32 34.64
C THR A 94 -48.48 -48.55 33.64
N GLY A 95 -47.52 -49.37 34.06
CA GLY A 95 -46.16 -49.37 33.51
C GLY A 95 -46.11 -49.43 31.98
N ALA A 96 -45.45 -48.43 31.40
CA ALA A 96 -44.41 -48.58 30.37
C ALA A 96 -43.97 -47.23 29.78
N ASP A 97 -44.76 -46.15 29.86
CA ASP A 97 -44.42 -44.90 29.16
C ASP A 97 -44.56 -43.65 30.05
N LEU A 98 -43.46 -42.91 30.22
CA LEU A 98 -43.44 -41.56 30.81
C LEU A 98 -43.29 -40.55 29.66
N THR A 99 -44.31 -39.71 29.42
CA THR A 99 -44.23 -38.65 28.40
C THR A 99 -43.89 -37.32 29.07
N VAL A 100 -42.71 -36.76 28.79
CA VAL A 100 -42.30 -35.44 29.29
C VAL A 100 -42.39 -34.40 28.18
N ARG A 101 -43.14 -33.32 28.40
CA ARG A 101 -43.32 -32.22 27.43
C ARG A 101 -42.51 -31.01 27.87
N ILE A 102 -41.44 -30.68 27.16
CA ILE A 102 -40.57 -29.53 27.49
C ILE A 102 -41.04 -28.30 26.69
N ARG A 103 -41.28 -27.17 27.36
CA ARG A 103 -41.46 -25.85 26.71
C ARG A 103 -40.40 -24.87 27.23
N GLY A 104 -39.56 -24.35 26.34
CA GLY A 104 -38.58 -23.28 26.62
C GLY A 104 -37.89 -22.75 25.37
N ARG A 105 -37.34 -21.52 25.40
CA ARG A 105 -36.58 -20.90 24.29
C ARG A 105 -35.19 -21.52 24.20
N VAL A 106 -34.86 -22.13 23.06
CA VAL A 106 -33.52 -22.66 22.75
C VAL A 106 -32.96 -21.91 21.53
N GLY A 107 -31.72 -21.44 21.60
CA GLY A 107 -31.04 -20.76 20.49
C GLY A 107 -30.69 -21.71 19.33
N PRO A 108 -30.55 -21.19 18.09
CA PRO A 108 -30.58 -22.00 16.86
C PRO A 108 -29.42 -23.00 16.67
N GLU A 109 -28.28 -22.85 17.36
CA GLU A 109 -27.16 -23.80 17.25
C GLU A 109 -27.31 -25.06 18.14
N GLU A 110 -28.26 -25.09 19.08
CA GLU A 110 -28.38 -26.20 20.03
C GLU A 110 -29.57 -27.14 19.78
N ALA A 111 -30.36 -26.88 18.73
CA ALA A 111 -31.51 -27.69 18.34
C ALA A 111 -31.16 -29.10 17.80
N SER A 112 -29.89 -29.46 17.68
CA SER A 112 -29.43 -30.76 17.15
C SER A 112 -28.90 -31.73 18.21
N LYS A 113 -28.94 -31.38 19.50
CA LYS A 113 -28.55 -32.31 20.58
C LYS A 113 -29.76 -33.18 20.96
N ILE A 114 -29.80 -34.39 20.41
CA ILE A 114 -30.75 -35.43 20.81
C ILE A 114 -30.46 -35.84 22.25
N VAL A 115 -31.43 -35.73 23.15
CA VAL A 115 -31.39 -36.37 24.47
C VAL A 115 -32.27 -37.62 24.39
N LYS A 116 -31.66 -38.81 24.35
CA LYS A 116 -32.38 -40.10 24.46
C LYS A 116 -32.29 -40.60 25.90
N PHE A 117 -33.43 -40.89 26.51
CA PHE A 117 -33.50 -41.63 27.77
C PHE A 117 -33.97 -43.05 27.47
N ALA A 118 -33.30 -44.05 28.04
CA ALA A 118 -33.69 -45.46 27.96
C ALA A 118 -34.23 -45.91 29.32
N PHE A 119 -35.42 -46.52 29.34
CA PHE A 119 -36.02 -47.07 30.56
C PHE A 119 -36.17 -48.59 30.40
N GLY A 120 -35.43 -49.35 31.21
CA GLY A 120 -35.71 -50.76 31.53
C GLY A 120 -35.64 -51.80 30.38
N PRO A 121 -35.56 -53.10 30.71
CA PRO A 121 -35.13 -54.11 29.75
C PRO A 121 -36.30 -54.63 28.92
N GLY A 122 -36.42 -54.16 27.69
CA GLY A 122 -37.38 -54.72 26.74
C GLY A 122 -37.82 -53.77 25.63
N GLY A 123 -36.91 -53.49 24.69
CA GLY A 123 -37.23 -52.82 23.43
C GLY A 123 -36.95 -51.31 23.42
N GLU A 124 -35.90 -50.91 22.70
CA GLU A 124 -35.62 -49.51 22.39
C GLU A 124 -36.80 -48.89 21.61
N ARG A 125 -37.35 -47.77 22.09
CA ARG A 125 -38.21 -46.88 21.29
C ARG A 125 -37.66 -45.46 21.30
N GLU A 126 -37.63 -44.84 20.12
CA GLU A 126 -37.07 -43.52 19.87
C GLU A 126 -38.16 -42.44 19.95
N LEU A 127 -38.00 -41.45 20.83
CA LEU A 127 -38.81 -40.22 20.80
C LEU A 127 -38.17 -39.22 19.83
N ARG A 128 -38.86 -38.84 18.74
CA ARG A 128 -38.37 -37.89 17.73
C ARG A 128 -38.99 -36.50 17.92
N LEU A 129 -38.15 -35.48 18.06
CA LEU A 129 -38.55 -34.07 18.03
C LEU A 129 -38.59 -33.60 16.56
N PHE A 130 -39.75 -33.17 16.08
CA PHE A 130 -39.90 -32.63 14.72
C PHE A 130 -39.75 -31.10 14.74
N GLY A 131 -38.68 -30.60 14.13
CA GLY A 131 -38.67 -29.25 13.57
C GLY A 131 -39.46 -29.24 12.26
N LYS A 132 -40.24 -28.18 12.01
CA LYS A 132 -41.11 -28.08 10.82
C LYS A 132 -40.26 -28.16 9.53
N GLY A 133 -40.40 -29.24 8.73
CA GLY A 133 -40.08 -29.22 7.29
C GLY A 133 -38.96 -30.10 6.69
N ALA A 134 -38.42 -31.15 7.33
CA ALA A 134 -37.38 -31.99 6.72
C ALA A 134 -37.88 -33.39 6.25
N PRO A 135 -37.51 -33.89 5.06
CA PRO A 135 -37.98 -35.18 4.54
C PRO A 135 -37.18 -36.39 5.09
N LEU A 136 -37.88 -37.52 5.21
CA LEU A 136 -37.43 -38.78 5.81
C LEU A 136 -36.39 -39.52 4.94
N SER A 137 -35.27 -39.92 5.53
CA SER A 137 -34.35 -40.92 4.96
C SER A 137 -34.41 -42.21 5.79
N THR A 138 -34.78 -43.30 5.13
CA THR A 138 -34.96 -44.66 5.65
C THR A 138 -33.71 -45.50 5.43
N LYS A 139 -32.80 -45.57 6.41
CA LYS A 139 -31.85 -46.70 6.50
C LYS A 139 -31.31 -46.85 7.92
N ALA A 140 -31.82 -47.86 8.61
CA ALA A 140 -31.40 -48.27 9.94
C ALA A 140 -30.05 -49.01 9.85
N GLN A 141 -29.08 -48.62 10.67
CA GLN A 141 -27.93 -49.47 11.00
C GLN A 141 -28.15 -50.05 12.40
N SER A 142 -28.31 -51.37 12.44
CA SER A 142 -28.48 -52.17 13.64
C SER A 142 -27.16 -52.40 14.37
N GLY A 143 -27.18 -52.29 15.69
CA GLY A 143 -26.33 -53.10 16.57
C GLY A 143 -25.10 -52.40 17.17
N ARG A 144 -25.29 -51.76 18.33
CA ARG A 144 -24.33 -51.72 19.46
C ARG A 144 -25.10 -51.59 20.77
N SER A 145 -24.72 -52.35 21.80
CA SER A 145 -25.39 -52.37 23.11
C SER A 145 -25.00 -51.16 23.98
N ALA A 146 -25.92 -50.73 24.85
CA ALA A 146 -25.83 -49.51 25.65
C ALA A 146 -24.68 -49.44 26.69
N VAL A 147 -23.99 -50.56 26.96
CA VAL A 147 -22.93 -50.63 27.99
C VAL A 147 -21.59 -50.07 27.49
N GLU A 148 -21.36 -50.03 26.17
CA GLU A 148 -20.11 -49.47 25.60
C GLU A 148 -20.11 -47.93 25.48
N ILE A 149 -21.26 -47.29 25.70
CA ILE A 149 -21.44 -45.84 25.53
C ILE A 149 -21.12 -45.07 26.83
N LEU A 150 -21.33 -45.67 28.01
CA LEU A 150 -21.07 -45.02 29.30
C LEU A 150 -19.56 -44.94 29.65
N ALA A 151 -18.73 -45.86 29.14
CA ALA A 151 -17.28 -45.82 29.33
C ALA A 151 -16.58 -44.71 28.51
N ASN A 152 -17.25 -44.14 27.51
CA ASN A 152 -16.69 -43.11 26.62
C ASN A 152 -17.14 -41.68 26.93
N LEU A 153 -17.95 -41.47 27.98
CA LEU A 153 -18.38 -40.12 28.39
C LEU A 153 -17.27 -39.26 29.01
N GLY A 154 -16.08 -39.83 29.23
CA GLY A 154 -14.88 -39.11 29.65
C GLY A 154 -13.70 -39.17 28.68
N GLN A 155 -13.80 -39.89 27.56
CA GLN A 155 -12.72 -39.99 26.57
C GLN A 155 -13.18 -39.42 25.22
N ARG A 156 -12.49 -38.39 24.73
CA ARG A 156 -12.71 -37.85 23.38
C ARG A 156 -12.67 -39.01 22.37
N PRO A 157 -13.73 -39.25 21.57
CA PRO A 157 -13.75 -40.40 20.67
C PRO A 157 -12.77 -40.17 19.52
N ARG A 158 -11.62 -40.85 19.54
CA ARG A 158 -10.81 -41.04 18.32
C ARG A 158 -11.51 -42.08 17.44
N ARG A 159 -12.42 -41.62 16.58
CA ARG A 159 -12.98 -42.48 15.51
C ARG A 159 -11.83 -42.92 14.59
N PRO A 160 -11.61 -44.22 14.32
CA PRO A 160 -10.72 -44.61 13.24
C PRO A 160 -11.32 -44.08 11.93
N VAL A 161 -10.59 -43.21 11.24
CA VAL A 161 -10.97 -42.74 9.91
C VAL A 161 -11.09 -43.98 9.03
N GLY A 162 -12.32 -44.36 8.63
CA GLY A 162 -12.51 -45.54 7.79
C GLY A 162 -11.63 -45.45 6.54
N LYS A 163 -11.00 -46.55 6.11
CA LYS A 163 -10.01 -46.55 5.02
C LYS A 163 -10.43 -45.71 3.80
N ARG A 164 -11.72 -45.71 3.42
CA ARG A 164 -12.29 -44.88 2.34
C ARG A 164 -12.28 -43.37 2.62
N ALA A 165 -12.59 -42.95 3.85
CA ALA A 165 -12.52 -41.54 4.24
C ALA A 165 -11.06 -41.06 4.27
N MET A 166 -10.12 -41.92 4.67
CA MET A 166 -8.68 -41.62 4.62
C MET A 166 -8.17 -41.53 3.18
N ILE A 167 -8.61 -42.43 2.29
CA ILE A 167 -8.29 -42.37 0.85
C ILE A 167 -8.86 -41.11 0.20
N ASN A 168 -10.12 -40.75 0.48
CA ASN A 168 -10.73 -39.53 -0.06
C ASN A 168 -10.02 -38.27 0.46
N PHE A 169 -9.64 -38.26 1.73
CA PHE A 169 -8.85 -37.17 2.31
C PHE A 169 -7.48 -37.06 1.63
N LEU A 170 -6.78 -38.18 1.44
CA LEU A 170 -5.49 -38.21 0.74
C LEU A 170 -5.62 -37.80 -0.73
N LEU A 171 -6.68 -38.20 -1.43
CA LEU A 171 -6.96 -37.78 -2.80
C LEU A 171 -7.27 -36.29 -2.88
N MET A 172 -8.08 -35.77 -1.96
CA MET A 172 -8.40 -34.34 -1.91
C MET A 172 -7.15 -33.51 -1.57
N MET A 173 -6.30 -34.01 -0.66
CA MET A 173 -5.02 -33.40 -0.33
C MET A 173 -4.06 -33.44 -1.51
N LEU A 174 -4.02 -34.55 -2.25
CA LEU A 174 -3.21 -34.67 -3.47
C LEU A 174 -3.69 -33.69 -4.55
N VAL A 175 -5.00 -33.61 -4.81
CA VAL A 175 -5.58 -32.63 -5.74
C VAL A 175 -5.27 -31.20 -5.27
N PHE A 176 -5.40 -30.92 -3.98
CA PHE A 176 -5.05 -29.63 -3.42
C PHE A 176 -3.56 -29.31 -3.61
N LEU A 177 -2.66 -30.24 -3.34
CA LEU A 177 -1.21 -30.06 -3.55
C LEU A 177 -0.86 -29.89 -5.04
N LEU A 178 -1.64 -30.48 -5.95
CA LEU A 178 -1.47 -30.30 -7.39
C LEU A 178 -2.02 -28.96 -7.88
N VAL A 179 -3.14 -28.48 -7.32
CA VAL A 179 -3.83 -27.26 -7.79
C VAL A 179 -3.33 -26.00 -7.09
N ALA A 180 -3.01 -26.06 -5.81
CA ALA A 180 -2.60 -24.91 -5.00
C ALA A 180 -1.40 -24.15 -5.61
N PRO A 181 -0.34 -24.80 -6.14
CA PRO A 181 0.76 -24.08 -6.80
C PRO A 181 0.29 -23.22 -7.97
N PHE A 182 -0.66 -23.70 -8.78
CA PHE A 182 -1.19 -22.92 -9.90
C PHE A 182 -2.04 -21.73 -9.45
N VAL A 183 -2.80 -21.90 -8.37
CA VAL A 183 -3.58 -20.81 -7.77
C VAL A 183 -2.65 -19.75 -7.19
N VAL A 184 -1.64 -20.16 -6.43
CA VAL A 184 -0.63 -19.25 -5.86
C VAL A 184 0.15 -18.55 -6.97
N MET A 185 0.61 -19.30 -7.98
CA MET A 185 1.30 -18.78 -9.16
C MET A 185 0.47 -17.69 -9.86
N GLY A 186 -0.80 -17.96 -10.16
CA GLY A 186 -1.69 -16.99 -10.80
C GLY A 186 -1.96 -15.76 -9.93
N TRP A 187 -2.32 -15.98 -8.66
CA TRP A 187 -2.65 -14.90 -7.72
C TRP A 187 -1.46 -13.98 -7.46
N SER A 188 -0.31 -14.53 -7.10
CA SER A 188 0.91 -13.77 -6.83
C SER A 188 1.38 -13.00 -8.06
N THR A 189 1.20 -13.55 -9.25
CA THR A 189 1.56 -12.84 -10.49
C THR A 189 0.67 -11.63 -10.74
N ILE A 190 -0.64 -11.78 -10.58
CA ILE A 190 -1.59 -10.67 -10.72
C ILE A 190 -1.32 -9.59 -9.67
N ALA A 191 -1.11 -10.00 -8.41
CA ALA A 191 -0.76 -9.09 -7.33
C ALA A 191 0.57 -8.35 -7.61
N GLY A 192 1.58 -9.07 -8.11
CA GLY A 192 2.87 -8.51 -8.50
C GLY A 192 2.74 -7.45 -9.57
N PHE A 193 2.07 -7.74 -10.68
CA PHE A 193 1.89 -6.79 -11.78
C PHE A 193 0.99 -5.61 -11.43
N SER A 194 -0.06 -5.82 -10.64
CA SER A 194 -0.87 -4.74 -10.07
C SER A 194 -0.01 -3.77 -9.26
N ALA A 195 0.87 -4.31 -8.41
CA ALA A 195 1.79 -3.52 -7.62
C ALA A 195 2.85 -2.79 -8.47
N VAL A 196 3.37 -3.40 -9.55
CA VAL A 196 4.27 -2.75 -10.52
C VAL A 196 3.61 -1.55 -11.21
N VAL A 197 2.40 -1.74 -11.74
CA VAL A 197 1.67 -0.65 -12.41
C VAL A 197 1.42 0.49 -11.41
N GLY A 198 1.08 0.14 -10.17
CA GLY A 198 0.92 1.10 -9.09
C GLY A 198 2.21 1.82 -8.70
N SER A 199 3.36 1.12 -8.62
CA SER A 199 4.63 1.72 -8.19
C SER A 199 5.16 2.72 -9.22
N VAL A 200 5.10 2.38 -10.51
CA VAL A 200 5.48 3.26 -11.62
C VAL A 200 4.58 4.50 -11.67
N ALA A 201 3.26 4.33 -11.51
CA ALA A 201 2.33 5.45 -11.44
C ALA A 201 2.59 6.35 -10.21
N ALA A 202 3.00 5.78 -9.07
CA ALA A 202 3.34 6.52 -7.86
C ALA A 202 4.61 7.37 -8.03
N ILE A 203 5.61 6.90 -8.78
CA ILE A 203 6.79 7.71 -9.15
C ILE A 203 6.36 8.96 -9.91
N ARG A 204 5.48 8.81 -10.91
CA ARG A 204 4.97 9.95 -11.69
C ARG A 204 4.20 10.95 -10.83
N GLN A 205 3.47 10.45 -9.83
CA GLN A 205 2.73 11.26 -8.85
C GLN A 205 3.62 11.81 -7.71
N ASN A 206 4.93 11.55 -7.75
CA ASN A 206 5.89 11.93 -6.71
C ASN A 206 5.59 11.33 -5.31
N ASP A 207 4.80 10.25 -5.23
CA ASP A 207 4.64 9.49 -3.98
C ASP A 207 5.71 8.40 -3.91
N LEU A 208 6.94 8.82 -3.59
CA LEU A 208 8.11 7.94 -3.55
C LEU A 208 8.01 6.87 -2.46
N GLY A 209 7.30 7.17 -1.37
CA GLY A 209 7.03 6.21 -0.30
C GLY A 209 6.06 5.11 -0.74
N GLN A 210 4.99 5.47 -1.46
CA GLN A 210 4.10 4.49 -2.08
C GLN A 210 4.80 3.71 -3.20
N ALA A 211 5.61 4.37 -4.03
CA ALA A 211 6.37 3.73 -5.10
C ALA A 211 7.26 2.59 -4.57
N ARG A 212 8.07 2.85 -3.53
CA ARG A 212 8.92 1.82 -2.91
C ARG A 212 8.12 0.70 -2.27
N ARG A 213 7.07 1.03 -1.48
CA ARG A 213 6.22 0.01 -0.83
C ARG A 213 5.55 -0.92 -1.86
N LEU A 214 5.01 -0.36 -2.93
CA LEU A 214 4.39 -1.13 -4.00
C LEU A 214 5.44 -1.94 -4.77
N SER A 215 6.62 -1.38 -5.03
CA SER A 215 7.70 -2.12 -5.67
C SER A 215 8.16 -3.33 -4.83
N GLN A 216 8.41 -3.15 -3.54
CA GLN A 216 8.77 -4.23 -2.63
C GLN A 216 7.66 -5.30 -2.54
N SER A 217 6.39 -4.87 -2.52
CA SER A 217 5.25 -5.78 -2.61
C SER A 217 5.25 -6.56 -3.93
N ALA A 218 5.57 -5.90 -5.05
CA ALA A 218 5.69 -6.57 -6.34
C ALA A 218 6.81 -7.61 -6.35
N GLN A 219 8.01 -7.27 -5.87
CA GLN A 219 9.15 -8.19 -5.76
C GLN A 219 8.79 -9.44 -4.95
N ASN A 220 8.20 -9.27 -3.76
CA ASN A 220 7.77 -10.39 -2.90
C ASN A 220 6.73 -11.29 -3.59
N ASN A 221 5.79 -10.68 -4.31
CA ASN A 221 4.79 -11.40 -5.07
C ASN A 221 5.42 -12.19 -6.24
N PHE A 222 6.36 -11.61 -7.00
CA PHE A 222 7.06 -12.32 -8.07
C PHE A 222 7.95 -13.44 -7.54
N LEU A 223 8.61 -13.26 -6.39
CA LEU A 223 9.35 -14.33 -5.73
C LEU A 223 8.43 -15.50 -5.34
N THR A 224 7.24 -15.19 -4.83
CA THR A 224 6.22 -16.21 -4.50
C THR A 224 5.72 -16.93 -5.76
N ALA A 225 5.48 -16.18 -6.85
CA ALA A 225 5.10 -16.76 -8.12
C ALA A 225 6.18 -17.69 -8.68
N LYS A 226 7.46 -17.28 -8.65
CA LYS A 226 8.60 -18.12 -9.04
C LYS A 226 8.72 -19.38 -8.20
N ALA A 227 8.55 -19.29 -6.88
CA ALA A 227 8.57 -20.47 -6.02
C ALA A 227 7.45 -21.47 -6.39
N ALA A 228 6.25 -20.98 -6.70
CA ALA A 228 5.14 -21.80 -7.17
C ALA A 228 5.41 -22.43 -8.55
N VAL A 229 6.05 -21.69 -9.46
CA VAL A 229 6.51 -22.20 -10.77
C VAL A 229 7.54 -23.31 -10.59
N SER A 230 8.56 -23.11 -9.73
CA SER A 230 9.58 -24.12 -9.45
C SER A 230 8.97 -25.42 -8.91
N PHE A 231 7.94 -25.32 -8.06
CA PHE A 231 7.21 -26.49 -7.58
C PHE A 231 6.37 -27.17 -8.69
N ALA A 232 5.73 -26.38 -9.55
CA ALA A 232 4.90 -26.90 -10.65
C ALA A 232 5.72 -27.41 -11.86
N SER A 233 6.97 -26.97 -12.00
CA SER A 233 7.80 -27.21 -13.18
C SER A 233 8.01 -28.70 -13.50
N PRO A 234 8.36 -29.59 -12.54
CA PRO A 234 8.49 -31.02 -12.80
C PRO A 234 7.19 -31.67 -13.29
N LEU A 235 6.04 -31.24 -12.73
CA LEU A 235 4.72 -31.75 -13.12
C LEU A 235 4.37 -31.34 -14.55
N LEU A 236 4.64 -30.07 -14.89
CA LEU A 236 4.42 -29.53 -16.22
C LEU A 236 5.36 -30.15 -17.24
N ALA A 237 6.63 -30.35 -16.90
CA ALA A 237 7.60 -31.01 -17.77
C ALA A 237 7.17 -32.43 -18.13
N GLY A 238 6.64 -33.19 -17.16
CA GLY A 238 6.13 -34.55 -17.36
C GLY A 238 4.97 -34.66 -18.35
N VAL A 239 4.25 -33.57 -18.61
CA VAL A 239 3.13 -33.50 -19.59
C VAL A 239 3.48 -32.68 -20.84
N GLY A 240 4.75 -32.40 -21.10
CA GLY A 240 5.20 -31.62 -22.26
C GLY A 240 5.03 -30.10 -22.12
N GLY A 241 4.75 -29.60 -20.92
CA GLY A 241 4.55 -28.19 -20.59
C GLY A 241 5.82 -27.35 -20.40
N GLY A 242 7.01 -27.87 -20.68
CA GLY A 242 8.28 -27.15 -20.46
C GLY A 242 8.35 -25.78 -21.16
N GLY A 243 7.84 -25.68 -22.38
CA GLY A 243 7.78 -24.39 -23.11
C GLY A 243 6.84 -23.37 -22.48
N PHE A 244 5.82 -23.79 -21.70
CA PHE A 244 4.99 -22.88 -20.93
C PHE A 244 5.77 -22.28 -19.75
N VAL A 245 6.52 -23.11 -19.02
CA VAL A 245 7.33 -22.68 -17.87
C VAL A 245 8.32 -21.58 -18.30
N GLN A 246 9.07 -21.82 -19.37
CA GLN A 246 10.04 -20.83 -19.87
C GLN A 246 9.39 -19.50 -20.25
N ARG A 247 8.26 -19.52 -20.98
CA ARG A 247 7.53 -18.29 -21.32
C ARG A 247 6.98 -17.58 -20.08
N TYR A 248 6.53 -18.34 -19.09
CA TYR A 248 6.01 -17.79 -17.85
C TYR A 248 7.11 -17.13 -17.01
N GLU A 249 8.29 -17.76 -16.91
CA GLU A 249 9.45 -17.17 -16.23
C GLU A 249 9.91 -15.89 -16.92
N SER A 250 10.01 -15.86 -18.26
CA SER A 250 10.31 -14.64 -19.01
C SER A 250 9.27 -13.55 -18.78
N PHE A 251 7.99 -13.92 -18.62
CA PHE A 251 6.92 -12.99 -18.28
C PHE A 251 7.11 -12.41 -16.88
N LEU A 252 7.40 -13.24 -15.86
CA LEU A 252 7.69 -12.78 -14.50
C LEU A 252 8.92 -11.87 -14.44
N GLU A 253 9.94 -12.14 -15.25
CA GLU A 253 11.17 -11.34 -15.31
C GLU A 253 10.90 -9.88 -15.72
N VAL A 254 9.97 -9.65 -16.66
CA VAL A 254 9.56 -8.27 -17.02
C VAL A 254 8.98 -7.56 -15.81
N GLY A 255 8.10 -8.21 -15.05
CA GLY A 255 7.50 -7.64 -13.85
C GLY A 255 8.53 -7.35 -12.75
N GLU A 256 9.47 -8.26 -12.52
CA GLU A 256 10.52 -8.12 -11.52
C GLU A 256 11.46 -6.96 -11.83
N ARG A 257 11.96 -6.86 -13.07
CA ARG A 257 12.81 -5.74 -13.50
C ARG A 257 12.06 -4.42 -13.44
N SER A 258 10.77 -4.41 -13.77
CA SER A 258 9.92 -3.23 -13.60
C SER A 258 9.75 -2.82 -12.14
N ALA A 259 9.64 -3.79 -11.22
CA ALA A 259 9.63 -3.51 -9.80
C ALA A 259 11.00 -2.94 -9.36
N ASP A 260 12.11 -3.61 -9.70
CA ASP A 260 13.46 -3.15 -9.35
C ASP A 260 13.74 -1.73 -9.85
N LEU A 261 13.40 -1.44 -11.12
CA LEU A 261 13.46 -0.10 -11.69
C LEU A 261 12.68 0.92 -10.84
N ALA A 262 11.46 0.58 -10.44
CA ALA A 262 10.64 1.48 -9.63
C ALA A 262 11.20 1.69 -8.21
N ASP A 263 11.79 0.66 -7.60
CA ASP A 263 12.44 0.78 -6.29
C ASP A 263 13.69 1.66 -6.38
N ARG A 264 14.57 1.41 -7.36
CA ARG A 264 15.76 2.22 -7.61
C ARG A 264 15.43 3.67 -7.94
N ALA A 265 14.42 3.91 -8.78
CA ALA A 265 13.94 5.26 -9.07
C ALA A 265 13.43 5.97 -7.80
N GLY A 266 12.62 5.28 -6.99
CA GLY A 266 12.20 5.77 -5.68
C GLY A 266 13.39 5.98 -4.72
N GLY A 267 14.45 5.19 -4.88
CA GLY A 267 15.76 5.26 -4.23
C GLY A 267 16.54 6.54 -4.53
N LEU A 268 16.62 6.87 -5.82
CA LEU A 268 17.46 7.90 -6.40
C LEU A 268 16.88 9.30 -6.32
N LEU A 269 15.58 9.46 -6.55
CA LEU A 269 14.94 10.77 -6.58
C LEU A 269 15.17 11.60 -5.30
N PRO A 270 15.11 11.02 -4.08
CA PRO A 270 15.49 11.72 -2.86
C PRO A 270 16.97 12.08 -2.80
N LYS A 271 17.88 11.22 -3.27
CA LYS A 271 19.32 11.53 -3.30
C LYS A 271 19.63 12.70 -4.23
N MET A 272 18.99 12.72 -5.41
CA MET A 272 19.09 13.84 -6.35
C MET A 272 18.51 15.12 -5.75
N THR A 273 17.38 15.00 -5.07
CA THR A 273 16.76 16.09 -4.32
C THR A 273 17.73 16.70 -3.32
N ASP A 274 18.31 15.87 -2.44
CA ASP A 274 19.18 16.32 -1.37
C ASP A 274 20.47 16.92 -1.93
N LEU A 275 20.98 16.36 -3.03
CA LEU A 275 22.13 16.89 -3.74
C LEU A 275 21.86 18.32 -4.26
N VAL A 276 20.77 18.52 -5.01
CA VAL A 276 20.40 19.84 -5.56
C VAL A 276 20.06 20.82 -4.44
N ALA A 277 19.30 20.39 -3.44
CA ALA A 277 18.92 21.22 -2.30
C ALA A 277 20.14 21.63 -1.47
N GLY A 278 21.10 20.74 -1.25
CA GLY A 278 22.36 21.05 -0.56
C GLY A 278 23.17 22.12 -1.28
N VAL A 279 23.27 22.02 -2.62
CA VAL A 279 23.95 23.03 -3.45
C VAL A 279 23.24 24.39 -3.36
N LEU A 280 21.92 24.41 -3.58
CA LEU A 280 21.14 25.66 -3.67
C LEU A 280 20.91 26.34 -2.32
N SER A 281 20.80 25.57 -1.23
CA SER A 281 20.62 26.11 0.13
C SER A 281 21.91 26.69 0.74
N GLY A 282 23.06 26.49 0.08
CA GLY A 282 24.34 26.94 0.61
C GLY A 282 24.91 26.07 1.73
N GLN A 283 24.23 24.97 2.10
CA GLN A 283 24.61 24.10 3.22
C GLN A 283 25.69 23.09 2.82
N LYS A 284 26.73 22.95 3.65
CA LYS A 284 27.87 22.04 3.43
C LYS A 284 27.57 20.57 3.75
N THR A 285 26.32 20.23 4.01
CA THR A 285 25.90 19.02 4.74
C THR A 285 25.92 17.75 3.89
N VAL A 286 25.90 17.84 2.56
CA VAL A 286 25.86 16.65 1.68
C VAL A 286 27.25 16.32 1.15
N ASN A 287 27.72 15.10 1.36
CA ASN A 287 28.91 14.57 0.69
C ASN A 287 28.59 14.33 -0.80
N GLN A 288 28.72 15.39 -1.61
CA GLN A 288 28.32 15.40 -3.02
C GLN A 288 29.00 14.30 -3.84
N ALA A 289 30.31 14.11 -3.63
CA ALA A 289 31.08 13.11 -4.37
C ALA A 289 30.56 11.68 -4.11
N ALA A 290 30.27 11.37 -2.84
CA ALA A 290 29.69 10.08 -2.48
C ALA A 290 28.28 9.91 -3.05
N THR A 291 27.42 10.93 -2.92
CA THR A 291 26.05 10.91 -3.44
C THR A 291 26.02 10.74 -4.96
N ILE A 292 26.84 11.48 -5.70
CA ILE A 292 26.94 11.37 -7.18
C ILE A 292 27.42 9.98 -7.58
N SER A 293 28.42 9.43 -6.88
CA SER A 293 28.92 8.09 -7.15
C SER A 293 27.83 7.04 -6.94
N GLN A 294 27.06 7.15 -5.85
CA GLN A 294 25.91 6.27 -5.61
C GLN A 294 24.84 6.43 -6.68
N ILE A 295 24.55 7.64 -7.14
CA ILE A 295 23.55 7.84 -8.21
C ILE A 295 24.03 7.17 -9.49
N ARG A 296 25.29 7.37 -9.88
CA ARG A 296 25.87 6.76 -11.09
C ARG A 296 25.82 5.23 -11.05
N LEU A 297 26.11 4.62 -9.90
CA LEU A 297 26.06 3.16 -9.73
C LEU A 297 24.66 2.57 -9.94
N GLU A 298 23.60 3.34 -9.71
CA GLU A 298 22.22 2.90 -9.94
C GLU A 298 21.73 3.20 -11.37
N LEU A 299 22.26 4.23 -12.04
CA LEU A 299 21.79 4.62 -13.38
C LEU A 299 22.07 3.55 -14.45
N ASP A 300 23.22 2.87 -14.38
CA ASP A 300 23.59 1.84 -15.35
C ASP A 300 22.64 0.63 -15.34
N PRO A 301 22.37 -0.04 -14.20
CA PRO A 301 21.41 -1.14 -14.17
C PRO A 301 20.00 -0.69 -14.53
N MET A 302 19.57 0.50 -14.10
CA MET A 302 18.26 1.04 -14.47
C MET A 302 18.13 1.26 -15.99
N ASN A 303 19.20 1.70 -16.67
CA ASN A 303 19.20 1.89 -18.12
C ASN A 303 19.03 0.55 -18.84
N ALA A 304 19.69 -0.50 -18.35
CA ALA A 304 19.56 -1.85 -18.88
C ALA A 304 18.13 -2.40 -18.67
N ASP A 305 17.57 -2.23 -17.47
CA ASP A 305 16.21 -2.69 -17.16
C ASP A 305 15.16 -1.93 -17.96
N LEU A 306 15.29 -0.61 -18.12
CA LEU A 306 14.40 0.17 -19.00
C LEU A 306 14.42 -0.36 -20.44
N GLY A 307 15.61 -0.63 -20.99
CA GLY A 307 15.73 -1.21 -22.33
C GLY A 307 15.06 -2.58 -22.44
N PHE A 308 15.21 -3.41 -21.41
CA PHE A 308 14.56 -4.71 -21.34
C PHE A 308 13.03 -4.59 -21.27
N ILE A 309 12.52 -3.72 -20.39
CA ILE A 309 11.08 -3.52 -20.15
C ILE A 309 10.43 -2.96 -21.40
N GLU A 310 10.96 -1.88 -22.00
CA GLU A 310 10.37 -1.29 -23.19
C GLU A 310 10.34 -2.25 -24.39
N GLY A 311 11.36 -3.09 -24.54
CA GLY A 311 11.40 -4.12 -25.58
C GLY A 311 10.40 -5.27 -25.38
N ARG A 312 9.85 -5.44 -24.17
CA ARG A 312 9.00 -6.59 -23.79
C ARG A 312 7.68 -6.21 -23.12
N VAL A 313 7.39 -4.92 -22.95
CA VAL A 313 6.21 -4.45 -22.23
C VAL A 313 4.90 -4.93 -22.88
N ASP A 314 4.88 -5.11 -24.21
CA ASP A 314 3.72 -5.67 -24.92
C ASP A 314 3.50 -7.17 -24.67
N GLN A 315 4.59 -7.91 -24.40
CA GLN A 315 4.50 -9.31 -23.97
C GLN A 315 3.91 -9.39 -22.56
N PHE A 316 4.14 -8.35 -21.74
CA PHE A 316 3.57 -8.20 -20.42
C PHE A 316 2.09 -7.74 -20.46
N LEU A 317 1.80 -6.62 -21.12
CA LEU A 317 0.49 -5.98 -21.16
C LEU A 317 -0.41 -6.48 -22.29
N THR A 318 -0.52 -7.80 -22.43
CA THR A 318 -1.46 -8.41 -23.39
C THR A 318 -2.91 -8.01 -23.05
N PRO A 319 -3.83 -7.93 -24.05
CA PRO A 319 -5.24 -7.58 -23.78
C PRO A 319 -5.90 -8.45 -22.70
N ARG A 320 -5.54 -9.74 -22.66
CA ARG A 320 -6.00 -10.67 -21.62
C ARG A 320 -5.51 -10.26 -20.24
N MET A 321 -4.23 -9.89 -20.11
CA MET A 321 -3.65 -9.42 -18.85
C MET A 321 -4.27 -8.10 -18.40
N VAL A 322 -4.49 -7.15 -19.33
CA VAL A 322 -5.17 -5.88 -19.03
C VAL A 322 -6.56 -6.15 -18.45
N ASN A 323 -7.34 -7.05 -19.06
CA ASN A 323 -8.66 -7.42 -18.57
C ASN A 323 -8.62 -8.09 -17.18
N ILE A 324 -7.64 -8.96 -16.93
CA ILE A 324 -7.43 -9.58 -15.62
C ILE A 324 -7.10 -8.51 -14.58
N LEU A 325 -6.11 -7.65 -14.83
CA LEU A 325 -5.75 -6.57 -13.92
C LEU A 325 -6.94 -5.64 -13.62
N SER A 326 -7.76 -5.36 -14.64
CA SER A 326 -8.97 -4.55 -14.50
C SER A 326 -10.02 -5.22 -13.61
N PHE A 327 -10.22 -6.53 -13.76
CA PHE A 327 -11.10 -7.32 -12.87
C PHE A 327 -10.63 -7.26 -11.41
N PHE A 328 -9.32 -7.22 -11.17
CA PHE A 328 -8.72 -7.07 -9.84
C PHE A 328 -8.57 -5.61 -9.37
N GLY A 329 -9.25 -4.66 -10.02
CA GLY A 329 -9.35 -3.28 -9.56
C GLY A 329 -8.23 -2.33 -10.02
N VAL A 330 -7.34 -2.78 -10.92
CA VAL A 330 -6.37 -1.88 -11.55
C VAL A 330 -7.06 -1.10 -12.67
N SER A 331 -7.14 0.23 -12.53
CA SER A 331 -7.77 1.07 -13.56
C SER A 331 -7.15 0.84 -14.94
N GLY A 332 -7.98 0.59 -15.96
CA GLY A 332 -7.53 0.44 -17.35
C GLY A 332 -6.71 1.65 -17.86
N LYS A 333 -6.99 2.86 -17.35
CA LYS A 333 -6.17 4.05 -17.63
C LYS A 333 -4.74 3.93 -17.09
N ARG A 334 -4.56 3.38 -15.88
CA ARG A 334 -3.22 3.18 -15.29
C ARG A 334 -2.42 2.16 -16.10
N VAL A 335 -3.08 1.09 -16.54
CA VAL A 335 -2.44 0.08 -17.38
C VAL A 335 -2.08 0.65 -18.76
N ALA A 336 -2.98 1.43 -19.37
CA ALA A 336 -2.72 2.10 -20.65
C ALA A 336 -1.54 3.08 -20.58
N ASN A 337 -1.42 3.84 -19.48
CA ASN A 337 -0.36 4.83 -19.30
C ASN A 337 0.99 4.22 -18.89
N TYR A 338 1.05 2.92 -18.58
CA TYR A 338 2.26 2.30 -18.06
C TYR A 338 3.49 2.49 -18.97
N LYS A 339 3.31 2.36 -20.29
CA LYS A 339 4.40 2.60 -21.25
C LYS A 339 4.88 4.04 -21.23
N ASP A 340 3.95 4.99 -21.19
CA ASP A 340 4.27 6.41 -21.14
C ASP A 340 4.98 6.78 -19.83
N ASP A 341 4.58 6.15 -18.71
CA ASP A 341 5.22 6.33 -17.42
C ASP A 341 6.65 5.78 -17.42
N VAL A 342 6.88 4.60 -18.00
CA VAL A 342 8.23 4.02 -18.18
C VAL A 342 9.10 4.92 -19.07
N ALA A 343 8.56 5.42 -20.19
CA ALA A 343 9.26 6.34 -21.07
C ALA A 343 9.60 7.67 -20.38
N ALA A 344 8.72 8.18 -19.51
CA ALA A 344 8.99 9.37 -18.70
C ALA A 344 10.13 9.14 -17.68
N ILE A 345 10.20 7.94 -17.07
CA ILE A 345 11.33 7.56 -16.21
C ILE A 345 12.63 7.54 -17.01
N ARG A 346 12.64 6.97 -18.22
CA ARG A 346 13.80 7.01 -19.12
C ARG A 346 14.23 8.44 -19.43
N GLY A 347 13.30 9.31 -19.81
CA GLY A 347 13.60 10.72 -20.10
C GLY A 347 14.24 11.43 -18.90
N SER A 348 13.71 11.17 -17.70
CA SER A 348 14.24 11.70 -16.44
C SER A 348 15.66 11.21 -16.18
N MET A 349 15.93 9.93 -16.40
CA MET A 349 17.28 9.36 -16.22
C MET A 349 18.29 9.91 -17.21
N VAL A 350 17.90 10.11 -18.48
CA VAL A 350 18.77 10.75 -19.48
C VAL A 350 19.14 12.17 -19.05
N ALA A 351 18.17 12.93 -18.55
CA ALA A 351 18.41 14.27 -18.02
C ALA A 351 19.34 14.25 -16.79
N VAL A 352 19.11 13.34 -15.84
CA VAL A 352 20.00 13.15 -14.68
C VAL A 352 21.42 12.81 -15.13
N ASN A 353 21.58 11.87 -16.06
CA ASN A 353 22.90 11.48 -16.55
C ASN A 353 23.64 12.64 -17.24
N ARG A 354 22.93 13.44 -18.05
CA ARG A 354 23.48 14.65 -18.68
C ARG A 354 23.94 15.66 -17.63
N LEU A 355 23.09 15.93 -16.64
CA LEU A 355 23.39 16.85 -15.55
C LEU A 355 24.58 16.38 -14.71
N LEU A 356 24.67 15.08 -14.41
CA LEU A 356 25.83 14.50 -13.72
C LEU A 356 27.10 14.51 -14.56
N GLY A 357 26.98 14.50 -15.89
CA GLY A 357 28.10 14.63 -16.82
C GLY A 357 28.76 16.01 -16.78
N ILE A 358 27.97 17.06 -16.53
CA ILE A 358 28.45 18.44 -16.41
C ILE A 358 28.53 18.94 -14.95
N TRP A 359 28.29 18.06 -13.97
CA TRP A 359 28.14 18.47 -12.57
C TRP A 359 29.37 19.20 -12.04
N ASP A 360 30.56 18.63 -12.22
CA ASP A 360 31.81 19.23 -11.74
C ASP A 360 32.15 20.54 -12.48
N GLU A 361 31.60 20.73 -13.68
CA GLU A 361 31.76 21.96 -14.46
C GLU A 361 30.86 23.06 -13.91
N VAL A 362 29.58 22.75 -13.62
CA VAL A 362 28.58 23.69 -13.10
C VAL A 362 28.78 23.97 -11.60
N VAL A 363 29.08 22.94 -10.82
CA VAL A 363 29.23 22.95 -9.37
C VAL A 363 30.70 22.72 -9.04
N PRO A 364 31.51 23.79 -8.90
CA PRO A 364 32.94 23.65 -8.70
C PRO A 364 33.26 22.96 -7.36
N LYS A 365 34.27 22.09 -7.37
CA LYS A 365 34.85 21.47 -6.17
C LYS A 365 35.50 22.53 -5.27
N GLN A 366 35.94 22.11 -4.08
CA GLN A 366 36.61 22.98 -3.12
C GLN A 366 37.76 23.76 -3.79
N ASP A 367 37.90 25.03 -3.38
CA ASP A 367 38.93 26.00 -3.82
C ASP A 367 38.73 26.70 -5.17
N ARG A 368 37.63 26.46 -5.89
CA ARG A 368 37.26 27.26 -7.07
C ARG A 368 35.92 27.96 -6.89
N SER A 369 35.86 29.20 -7.34
CA SER A 369 34.62 29.98 -7.51
C SER A 369 34.35 30.11 -9.00
N LYS A 370 33.10 29.90 -9.41
CA LYS A 370 32.63 30.14 -10.78
C LYS A 370 31.43 31.07 -10.75
N THR A 371 31.36 31.99 -11.70
CA THR A 371 30.23 32.91 -11.90
C THR A 371 29.57 32.62 -13.24
N TYR A 372 28.29 32.31 -13.24
CA TYR A 372 27.51 32.09 -14.45
C TYR A 372 26.65 33.30 -14.77
N LEU A 373 26.57 33.62 -16.06
CA LEU A 373 25.59 34.53 -16.60
C LEU A 373 24.32 33.74 -16.92
N VAL A 374 23.21 34.08 -16.28
CA VAL A 374 21.90 33.54 -16.62
C VAL A 374 21.11 34.62 -17.36
N VAL A 375 20.73 34.40 -18.61
CA VAL A 375 19.92 35.37 -19.38
C VAL A 375 18.46 34.96 -19.38
N PHE A 376 17.56 35.91 -19.07
CA PHE A 376 16.12 35.71 -19.08
C PHE A 376 15.53 36.21 -20.40
N GLN A 377 14.98 35.29 -21.17
CA GLN A 377 14.51 35.53 -22.54
C GLN A 377 12.99 35.65 -22.58
N ASN A 378 12.50 36.82 -23.02
CA ASN A 378 11.10 37.04 -23.32
C ASN A 378 10.76 36.42 -24.67
N SER A 379 10.07 35.27 -24.66
CA SER A 379 9.66 34.59 -25.89
C SER A 379 8.54 35.30 -26.65
N ALA A 380 7.91 36.34 -26.09
CA ALA A 380 6.96 37.21 -26.79
C ALA A 380 7.65 38.11 -27.83
N GLU A 381 8.91 38.44 -27.60
CA GLU A 381 9.76 39.22 -28.51
C GLU A 381 10.85 38.32 -29.09
N LEU A 382 10.58 37.70 -30.23
CA LEU A 382 11.42 36.62 -30.72
C LEU A 382 12.86 37.06 -31.04
N ARG A 383 13.79 36.25 -30.55
CA ARG A 383 15.18 36.15 -30.99
C ARG A 383 15.51 34.68 -31.18
N PRO A 384 16.44 34.30 -32.09
CA PRO A 384 16.64 32.91 -32.48
C PRO A 384 16.89 31.92 -31.34
N THR A 385 17.52 32.34 -30.24
CA THR A 385 17.83 31.43 -29.12
C THR A 385 16.75 31.34 -28.03
N GLY A 386 15.59 31.99 -28.18
CA GLY A 386 14.48 31.86 -27.21
C GLY A 386 13.73 33.14 -26.84
N GLY A 387 14.16 34.31 -27.34
CA GLY A 387 13.51 35.60 -27.06
C GLY A 387 14.46 36.74 -26.72
N PHE A 388 13.91 37.95 -26.59
CA PHE A 388 14.63 39.16 -26.19
C PHE A 388 15.19 39.04 -24.78
N ILE A 389 16.45 39.43 -24.56
CA ILE A 389 17.09 39.32 -23.24
C ILE A 389 16.72 40.54 -22.43
N GLY A 390 15.67 40.43 -21.63
CA GLY A 390 15.15 41.56 -20.85
C GLY A 390 15.79 41.73 -19.48
N SER A 391 16.45 40.71 -18.95
CA SER A 391 17.10 40.71 -17.64
C SER A 391 18.17 39.62 -17.60
N TYR A 392 19.11 39.72 -16.67
CA TYR A 392 20.12 38.69 -16.45
C TYR A 392 20.39 38.48 -14.96
N ALA A 393 20.87 37.30 -14.59
CA ALA A 393 21.37 37.01 -13.26
C ALA A 393 22.86 36.70 -13.30
N LEU A 394 23.55 37.06 -12.22
CA LEU A 394 24.87 36.53 -11.90
C LEU A 394 24.70 35.49 -10.80
N VAL A 395 25.14 34.26 -11.09
CA VAL A 395 25.04 33.11 -10.19
C VAL A 395 26.45 32.66 -9.84
N THR A 396 26.85 32.87 -8.59
CA THR A 396 28.20 32.52 -8.13
C THR A 396 28.14 31.25 -7.29
N MET A 397 28.92 30.27 -7.70
CA MET A 397 29.06 28.96 -7.08
C MET A 397 30.48 28.81 -6.55
N ALA A 398 30.66 28.37 -5.31
CA ALA A 398 31.98 28.13 -4.75
C ALA A 398 31.94 26.97 -3.76
N SER A 399 32.95 26.09 -3.79
CA SER A 399 33.05 24.95 -2.86
C SER A 399 31.78 24.10 -2.81
N GLY A 400 31.21 23.80 -3.97
CA GLY A 400 30.02 22.96 -4.12
C GLY A 400 28.69 23.62 -3.75
N ARG A 401 28.63 24.94 -3.58
CA ARG A 401 27.41 25.61 -3.11
C ARG A 401 27.16 26.94 -3.80
N LEU A 402 25.90 27.32 -3.86
CA LEU A 402 25.47 28.66 -4.24
C LEU A 402 25.90 29.66 -3.17
N ILE A 403 26.68 30.67 -3.55
CA ILE A 403 27.14 31.74 -2.65
C ILE A 403 26.66 33.13 -3.08
N GLY A 404 26.19 33.28 -4.32
CA GLY A 404 25.67 34.55 -4.83
C GLY A 404 24.60 34.33 -5.90
N PHE A 405 23.50 35.06 -5.79
CA PHE A 405 22.44 35.09 -6.79
C PHE A 405 21.87 36.51 -6.83
N LYS A 406 22.02 37.20 -7.97
CA LYS A 406 21.47 38.55 -8.13
C LYS A 406 21.00 38.78 -9.55
N ILE A 407 19.76 39.27 -9.68
CA ILE A 407 19.14 39.62 -10.95
C ILE A 407 19.29 41.12 -11.19
N TYR A 408 19.55 41.48 -12.45
CA TYR A 408 19.69 42.81 -12.95
C TYR A 408 18.78 43.01 -14.16
N ASP A 409 18.33 44.25 -14.33
CA ASP A 409 17.74 44.67 -15.60
C ASP A 409 18.83 44.77 -16.67
N ILE A 410 18.53 44.39 -17.92
CA ILE A 410 19.53 44.35 -18.99
C ILE A 410 20.12 45.74 -19.30
N TYR A 411 19.30 46.80 -19.18
CA TYR A 411 19.73 48.17 -19.49
C TYR A 411 20.74 48.70 -18.47
N ALA A 412 20.82 48.10 -17.28
CA ALA A 412 21.85 48.42 -16.29
C ALA A 412 23.25 48.04 -16.78
N ALA A 413 23.38 47.00 -17.61
CA ALA A 413 24.64 46.60 -18.24
C ALA A 413 24.85 47.37 -19.56
N ASP A 414 23.86 47.40 -20.45
CA ASP A 414 23.97 48.07 -21.75
C ASP A 414 24.40 49.54 -21.61
N GLY A 415 23.89 50.26 -20.60
CA GLY A 415 24.23 51.66 -20.34
C GLY A 415 25.67 51.91 -19.87
N GLN A 416 26.42 50.85 -19.55
CA GLN A 416 27.83 50.92 -19.15
C GLN A 416 28.79 50.60 -20.31
N LEU A 417 28.28 50.17 -21.46
CA LEU A 417 29.10 49.91 -22.64
C LEU A 417 29.84 51.17 -23.08
N ARG A 418 31.17 51.08 -23.19
CA ARG A 418 32.01 52.18 -23.67
C ARG A 418 32.25 52.05 -25.18
N GLY A 419 31.84 53.06 -25.93
CA GLY A 419 31.99 53.12 -27.38
C GLY A 419 30.77 52.59 -28.13
N ASN A 420 30.88 52.51 -29.46
CA ASN A 420 29.83 51.97 -30.31
C ASN A 420 30.31 50.67 -30.95
N ILE A 421 29.46 49.64 -30.90
CA ILE A 421 29.71 48.37 -31.59
C ILE A 421 28.71 48.30 -32.74
N ALA A 422 29.24 48.15 -33.96
CA ALA A 422 28.40 47.94 -35.12
C ALA A 422 27.62 46.62 -34.95
N PRO A 423 26.29 46.65 -35.06
CA PRO A 423 25.49 45.43 -35.02
C PRO A 423 25.63 44.63 -36.32
N PRO A 424 25.33 43.32 -36.29
CA PRO A 424 25.01 42.57 -37.49
C PRO A 424 23.93 43.27 -38.32
N ASP A 425 24.00 43.11 -39.64
CA ASP A 425 23.09 43.75 -40.60
C ASP A 425 21.63 43.46 -40.27
N GLU A 426 21.31 42.28 -39.74
CA GLU A 426 19.96 41.90 -39.38
C GLU A 426 19.40 42.75 -38.23
N ILE A 427 20.21 43.04 -37.21
CA ILE A 427 19.79 43.92 -36.11
C ILE A 427 19.60 45.35 -36.62
N LEU A 428 20.51 45.83 -37.47
CA LEU A 428 20.41 47.17 -38.05
C LEU A 428 19.14 47.30 -38.90
N HIS A 429 18.87 46.32 -39.75
CA HIS A 429 17.77 46.35 -40.71
C HIS A 429 16.40 46.08 -40.06
N PHE A 430 16.30 45.06 -39.20
CA PHE A 430 15.01 44.63 -38.63
C PHE A 430 14.65 45.35 -37.33
N LEU A 431 15.64 45.74 -36.51
CA LEU A 431 15.39 46.43 -35.24
C LEU A 431 15.67 47.94 -35.33
N GLY A 432 16.28 48.42 -36.42
CA GLY A 432 16.65 49.83 -36.56
C GLY A 432 17.69 50.29 -35.53
N GLN A 433 18.40 49.35 -34.89
CA GLN A 433 19.36 49.68 -33.84
C GLN A 433 20.74 49.96 -34.46
N PRO A 434 21.31 51.16 -34.31
CA PRO A 434 22.61 51.51 -34.88
C PRO A 434 23.80 51.02 -34.03
N SER A 435 23.51 50.49 -32.85
CA SER A 435 24.46 50.06 -31.83
C SER A 435 24.08 48.70 -31.31
N TRP A 436 25.08 47.85 -31.08
CA TRP A 436 24.88 46.50 -30.59
C TRP A 436 25.16 46.38 -29.09
N PHE A 437 24.31 45.63 -28.40
CA PHE A 437 24.31 45.49 -26.94
C PHE A 437 23.99 44.06 -26.51
N MET A 438 24.24 43.75 -25.24
CA MET A 438 23.99 42.41 -24.68
C MET A 438 22.55 41.93 -24.87
N ARG A 439 21.55 42.84 -24.75
CA ARG A 439 20.11 42.52 -24.91
C ARG A 439 19.73 41.83 -26.22
N ASP A 440 20.51 42.06 -27.29
CA ASP A 440 20.31 41.52 -28.64
C ASP A 440 21.52 40.70 -29.13
N ALA A 441 22.43 40.31 -28.23
CA ALA A 441 23.61 39.51 -28.58
C ALA A 441 23.25 38.08 -29.04
N ASN A 442 22.00 37.65 -28.82
CA ASN A 442 21.46 36.34 -29.19
C ASN A 442 20.73 36.29 -30.54
N PHE A 443 21.08 37.19 -31.46
CA PHE A 443 20.53 37.21 -32.83
C PHE A 443 21.05 36.06 -33.72
N SER A 444 22.03 35.27 -33.26
CA SER A 444 22.47 34.06 -33.94
C SER A 444 21.75 32.83 -33.37
N PRO A 445 21.27 31.89 -34.20
CA PRO A 445 20.69 30.63 -33.72
C PRO A 445 21.72 29.67 -33.12
N ASP A 446 23.03 29.88 -33.33
CA ASP A 446 24.10 29.07 -32.76
C ASP A 446 24.31 29.44 -31.28
N TRP A 447 23.85 28.58 -30.38
CA TRP A 447 23.96 28.82 -28.93
C TRP A 447 25.40 28.95 -28.44
N PRO A 448 26.35 28.06 -28.75
CA PRO A 448 27.77 28.26 -28.38
C PRO A 448 28.34 29.61 -28.84
N LEU A 449 28.00 30.07 -30.05
CA LEU A 449 28.44 31.38 -30.55
C LEU A 449 27.76 32.53 -29.79
N THR A 450 26.46 32.41 -29.54
CA THR A 450 25.69 33.38 -28.75
C THR A 450 26.22 33.47 -27.30
N ALA A 451 26.51 32.34 -26.66
CA ALA A 451 27.05 32.28 -25.30
C ALA A 451 28.39 33.02 -25.18
N ARG A 452 29.35 32.73 -26.06
CA ARG A 452 30.63 33.46 -26.09
C ARG A 452 30.46 34.97 -26.29
N ARG A 453 29.43 35.36 -27.04
CA ARG A 453 29.12 36.77 -27.29
C ARG A 453 28.51 37.45 -26.08
N LEU A 454 27.60 36.76 -25.38
CA LEU A 454 27.03 37.21 -24.13
C LEU A 454 28.11 37.37 -23.05
N GLU A 455 29.05 36.43 -22.94
CA GLU A 455 30.22 36.54 -22.05
C GLU A 455 31.05 37.78 -22.38
N TRP A 456 31.32 38.00 -23.67
CA TRP A 456 32.08 39.15 -24.13
C TRP A 456 31.36 40.47 -23.82
N PHE A 457 30.06 40.57 -24.09
CA PHE A 457 29.28 41.77 -23.77
C PHE A 457 29.23 42.02 -22.28
N LEU A 458 28.99 41.00 -21.46
CA LEU A 458 29.02 41.12 -20.00
C LEU A 458 30.36 41.69 -19.52
N GLU A 459 31.49 41.19 -20.04
CA GLU A 459 32.81 41.70 -19.68
C GLU A 459 33.00 43.16 -20.12
N LYS A 460 32.54 43.54 -21.32
CA LYS A 460 32.68 44.92 -21.83
C LYS A 460 31.77 45.93 -21.15
N GLU A 461 30.59 45.50 -20.76
CA GLU A 461 29.58 46.33 -20.11
C GLU A 461 29.86 46.45 -18.61
N THR A 462 30.23 45.36 -17.94
CA THR A 462 30.28 45.32 -16.46
C THR A 462 31.67 45.08 -15.88
N GLY A 463 32.63 44.64 -16.70
CA GLY A 463 33.94 44.18 -16.23
C GLY A 463 33.93 42.79 -15.59
N ILE A 464 32.77 42.13 -15.51
CA ILE A 464 32.61 40.80 -14.91
C ILE A 464 32.83 39.73 -15.97
N LYS A 465 33.66 38.74 -15.64
CA LYS A 465 33.85 37.53 -16.47
C LYS A 465 32.93 36.43 -15.99
N ALA A 466 32.19 35.84 -16.92
CA ALA A 466 31.42 34.64 -16.66
C ALA A 466 32.22 33.39 -17.07
N ASP A 467 32.08 32.32 -16.30
CA ASP A 467 32.63 30.99 -16.57
C ASP A 467 31.69 30.15 -17.46
N GLY A 468 30.47 30.64 -17.71
CA GLY A 468 29.51 30.05 -18.62
C GLY A 468 28.18 30.79 -18.65
N VAL A 469 27.36 30.47 -19.66
CA VAL A 469 26.07 31.11 -19.91
C VAL A 469 24.92 30.10 -19.89
N ILE A 470 23.84 30.45 -19.19
CA ILE A 470 22.60 29.69 -19.12
C ILE A 470 21.47 30.55 -19.68
N GLY A 471 20.71 30.05 -20.65
CA GLY A 471 19.51 30.70 -21.15
C GLY A 471 18.26 30.13 -20.50
N ILE A 472 17.39 30.99 -19.97
CA ILE A 472 16.08 30.60 -19.43
C ILE A 472 15.02 31.47 -20.08
N ASN A 473 14.04 30.85 -20.74
CA ASN A 473 12.92 31.55 -21.33
C ASN A 473 11.64 31.40 -20.49
N LEU A 474 10.59 32.14 -20.84
CA LEU A 474 9.31 32.10 -20.11
C LEU A 474 8.69 30.69 -20.07
N GLY A 475 8.80 29.94 -21.17
CA GLY A 475 8.29 28.58 -21.26
C GLY A 475 8.99 27.60 -20.30
N ALA A 476 10.30 27.74 -20.12
CA ALA A 476 11.06 26.93 -19.15
C ALA A 476 10.57 27.18 -17.72
N VAL A 477 10.38 28.44 -17.33
CA VAL A 477 9.86 28.80 -16.01
C VAL A 477 8.42 28.30 -15.82
N GLN A 478 7.58 28.39 -16.85
CA GLN A 478 6.22 27.85 -16.81
C GLN A 478 6.21 26.33 -16.56
N LYS A 479 7.08 25.57 -17.24
CA LYS A 479 7.22 24.13 -16.99
C LYS A 479 7.75 23.84 -15.58
N MET A 480 8.68 24.65 -15.07
CA MET A 480 9.12 24.53 -13.67
C MET A 480 7.95 24.74 -12.70
N LEU A 481 7.06 25.70 -12.96
CA LEU A 481 5.85 25.94 -12.15
C LEU A 481 4.83 24.80 -12.24
N VAL A 482 4.71 24.13 -13.39
CA VAL A 482 3.94 22.88 -13.49
C VAL A 482 4.55 21.81 -12.58
N ALA A 483 5.88 21.70 -12.55
CA ALA A 483 6.59 20.71 -11.76
C ALA A 483 6.55 21.00 -10.25
N THR A 484 6.67 22.26 -9.82
CA THR A 484 6.70 22.65 -8.39
C THR A 484 5.34 22.98 -7.81
N GLY A 485 4.34 23.15 -8.65
CA GLY A 485 3.08 23.79 -8.30
C GLY A 485 3.22 25.30 -8.07
N PRO A 486 2.12 25.96 -7.67
CA PRO A 486 2.07 27.40 -7.44
C PRO A 486 3.08 27.91 -6.42
N ILE A 487 3.59 29.11 -6.65
CA ILE A 487 4.46 29.86 -5.73
C ILE A 487 3.74 31.10 -5.22
N THR A 488 4.04 31.48 -3.99
CA THR A 488 3.53 32.72 -3.37
C THR A 488 4.71 33.66 -3.19
N LEU A 489 4.59 34.87 -3.73
CA LEU A 489 5.58 35.93 -3.61
C LEU A 489 5.47 36.62 -2.25
N ALA A 490 6.48 37.41 -1.88
CA ALA A 490 6.53 38.08 -0.58
C ALA A 490 5.39 39.08 -0.37
N ASN A 491 4.86 39.66 -1.45
CA ASN A 491 3.69 40.55 -1.45
C ASN A 491 2.33 39.80 -1.33
N GLY A 492 2.34 38.47 -1.18
CA GLY A 492 1.13 37.62 -1.10
C GLY A 492 0.56 37.19 -2.45
N GLU A 493 1.14 37.66 -3.57
CA GLU A 493 0.70 37.30 -4.90
C GLU A 493 0.99 35.82 -5.21
N THR A 494 0.02 35.11 -5.78
CA THR A 494 0.21 33.73 -6.24
C THR A 494 0.53 33.68 -7.72
N VAL A 495 1.65 33.04 -8.06
CA VAL A 495 2.09 32.78 -9.43
C VAL A 495 1.95 31.29 -9.73
N THR A 496 1.29 30.98 -10.84
CA THR A 496 1.00 29.63 -11.34
C THR A 496 1.57 29.49 -12.75
N ALA A 497 1.65 28.27 -13.26
CA ALA A 497 2.04 28.04 -14.65
C ALA A 497 1.11 28.77 -15.63
N ASP A 498 -0.18 28.92 -15.31
CA ASP A 498 -1.17 29.51 -16.22
C ASP A 498 -1.09 31.04 -16.27
N ASN A 499 -0.74 31.69 -15.16
CA ASN A 499 -0.74 33.15 -15.05
C ASN A 499 0.67 33.77 -15.12
N PHE A 500 1.73 32.96 -15.07
CA PHE A 500 3.10 33.47 -15.02
C PHE A 500 3.45 34.35 -16.22
N PHE A 501 3.06 33.94 -17.43
CA PHE A 501 3.35 34.70 -18.64
C PHE A 501 2.76 36.11 -18.56
N GLU A 502 1.45 36.22 -18.33
CA GLU A 502 0.74 37.51 -18.24
C GLU A 502 1.35 38.41 -17.14
N LYS A 503 1.67 37.83 -15.99
CA LYS A 503 2.22 38.58 -14.86
C LYS A 503 3.65 39.04 -15.09
N ALA A 504 4.48 38.21 -15.73
CA ALA A 504 5.84 38.55 -16.08
C ALA A 504 5.86 39.70 -17.11
N GLU A 505 5.00 39.64 -18.13
CA GLU A 505 4.85 40.72 -19.12
C GLU A 505 4.30 42.00 -18.47
N TYR A 506 3.27 41.89 -17.62
CA TYR A 506 2.73 43.05 -16.89
C TYR A 506 3.81 43.74 -16.05
N ALA A 507 4.62 42.97 -15.33
CA ALA A 507 5.70 43.49 -14.50
C ALA A 507 6.88 44.06 -15.33
N ALA A 508 7.03 43.64 -16.59
CA ALA A 508 8.06 44.12 -17.50
C ALA A 508 7.65 45.42 -18.21
N GLU A 509 6.37 45.56 -18.60
CA GLU A 509 5.89 46.61 -19.50
C GLU A 509 5.14 47.75 -18.79
N ILE A 510 4.33 47.43 -17.77
CA ILE A 510 3.44 48.42 -17.18
C ILE A 510 4.20 49.33 -16.21
N ASN A 511 4.15 50.64 -16.49
CA ASN A 511 4.90 51.69 -15.80
C ASN A 511 6.44 51.54 -15.93
N PHE A 512 6.90 50.86 -16.97
CA PHE A 512 8.33 50.78 -17.27
C PHE A 512 8.87 52.15 -17.69
N PHE A 513 10.05 52.48 -17.18
CA PHE A 513 10.89 53.58 -17.64
C PHE A 513 12.37 53.19 -17.44
N PRO A 514 13.30 53.75 -18.24
CA PRO A 514 14.72 53.48 -18.08
C PRO A 514 15.20 53.73 -16.65
N GLY A 515 15.78 52.70 -16.01
CA GLY A 515 16.21 52.74 -14.60
C GLY A 515 15.19 52.19 -13.59
N SER A 516 13.99 51.80 -14.01
CA SER A 516 13.03 51.10 -13.16
C SER A 516 13.58 49.76 -12.68
N THR A 517 13.40 49.44 -11.39
CA THR A 517 13.79 48.16 -10.79
C THR A 517 12.63 47.18 -10.66
N GLN A 518 11.43 47.55 -11.10
CA GLN A 518 10.21 46.75 -10.89
C GLN A 518 10.34 45.34 -11.49
N LYS A 519 10.78 45.25 -12.74
CA LYS A 519 10.98 43.99 -13.45
C LYS A 519 11.98 43.07 -12.74
N SER A 520 13.17 43.59 -12.42
CA SER A 520 14.22 42.81 -11.77
C SER A 520 13.83 42.40 -10.34
N GLN A 521 13.08 43.23 -9.62
CA GLN A 521 12.51 42.88 -8.31
C GLN A 521 11.44 41.78 -8.42
N TYR A 522 10.54 41.86 -9.39
CA TYR A 522 9.53 40.84 -9.62
C TYR A 522 10.17 39.49 -9.97
N LEU A 523 11.09 39.47 -10.94
CA LEU A 523 11.84 38.26 -11.31
C LEU A 523 12.66 37.72 -10.14
N SER A 524 13.22 38.59 -9.29
CA SER A 524 13.93 38.16 -8.07
C SER A 524 13.00 37.46 -7.09
N GLN A 525 11.79 37.98 -6.86
CA GLN A 525 10.79 37.35 -5.99
C GLN A 525 10.34 36.00 -6.55
N VAL A 526 10.07 35.92 -7.86
CA VAL A 526 9.71 34.66 -8.53
C VAL A 526 10.84 33.65 -8.39
N ALA A 527 12.08 34.03 -8.70
CA ALA A 527 13.24 33.14 -8.60
C ALA A 527 13.47 32.65 -7.17
N GLN A 528 13.40 33.53 -6.17
CA GLN A 528 13.55 33.15 -4.77
C GLN A 528 12.45 32.20 -4.30
N ALA A 529 11.19 32.48 -4.64
CA ALA A 529 10.06 31.63 -4.27
C ALA A 529 10.15 30.26 -4.95
N LEU A 530 10.57 30.21 -6.22
CA LEU A 530 10.77 28.97 -6.97
C LEU A 530 11.96 28.15 -6.41
N LEU A 531 13.10 28.79 -6.14
CA LEU A 531 14.24 28.16 -5.46
C LEU A 531 13.83 27.62 -4.08
N GLY A 532 13.00 28.37 -3.35
CA GLY A 532 12.39 27.93 -2.10
C GLY A 532 11.58 26.64 -2.27
N LYS A 533 10.72 26.54 -3.29
CA LYS A 533 9.98 25.29 -3.59
C LYS A 533 10.89 24.13 -3.98
N ILE A 534 11.93 24.38 -4.74
CA ILE A 534 12.90 23.36 -5.17
C ILE A 534 13.70 22.83 -3.97
N THR A 535 13.98 23.68 -2.97
CA THR A 535 14.80 23.31 -1.81
C THR A 535 13.98 22.74 -0.63
N SER A 536 12.75 23.22 -0.40
CA SER A 536 11.95 22.92 0.82
C SER A 536 11.24 21.55 0.88
N GLY A 537 11.68 20.56 0.09
CA GLY A 537 11.15 19.19 0.15
C GLY A 537 9.65 18.98 -0.17
N GLY A 538 8.94 19.99 -0.70
CA GLY A 538 7.49 19.93 -0.98
C GLY A 538 7.10 19.02 -2.16
N ASN A 539 5.79 18.95 -2.45
CA ASN A 539 5.24 18.14 -3.54
C ASN A 539 5.68 18.69 -4.91
N ARG A 540 6.70 18.08 -5.53
CA ARG A 540 7.25 18.49 -6.83
C ARG A 540 7.50 17.28 -7.72
N SER A 541 7.16 17.36 -8.99
CA SER A 541 7.42 16.28 -9.94
C SER A 541 8.84 16.41 -10.51
N TRP A 542 9.76 15.57 -10.04
CA TRP A 542 11.12 15.52 -10.57
C TRP A 542 11.19 15.10 -12.04
N SER A 543 10.28 14.22 -12.46
CA SER A 543 10.18 13.84 -13.86
C SER A 543 9.73 15.01 -14.72
N ALA A 544 8.75 15.80 -14.26
CA ALA A 544 8.35 17.03 -14.95
C ALA A 544 9.50 18.05 -14.98
N MET A 545 10.24 18.21 -13.88
CA MET A 545 11.37 19.13 -13.80
C MET A 545 12.54 18.72 -14.69
N ALA A 546 12.81 17.42 -14.84
CA ALA A 546 13.84 16.90 -15.73
C ALA A 546 13.51 17.15 -17.22
N THR A 547 12.23 17.26 -17.56
CA THR A 547 11.73 17.57 -18.91
C THR A 547 11.47 19.06 -19.15
N ALA A 548 11.53 19.87 -18.09
CA ALA A 548 11.32 21.32 -18.15
C ALA A 548 12.50 21.97 -18.85
#